data_AF-A0A2V4UXT6-F1
#
_entry.id   AF-A0A2V4UXT6-F1
#
_cell.length_a   1.000
_cell.length_b   1.000
_cell.length_c   1.000
_cell.angle_alpha   90.00
_cell.angle_beta   90.00
_cell.angle_gamma   90.00
#
_symmetry.space_group_name_H-M   'P 1'
#
loop_
_entity.id
_entity.type
_entity.pdbx_description
1 polymer ?
#
loop_
_entity_poly.entity_id
_entity_poly.type
_entity_poly.pdbx_seq_one_letter_code
_entity_poly.pdbx_strand_id
1 'polypeptide(L)'
;MTTFNMNKPEIEQAAIEFKTALINWKSREGIIGAFSTYRDQWTDEDVSKAVSKETQVIKPVLEAFEPIYRLAIQGKIEKPFSFQSYMMTYVGRVLGDELSWPEVREPYQRMINSLKGGLTTEELIDSIYYRNNLLPEHYDQAVKEIVAEGWTHNYPQ
;
A
#
# COMPACT_ATOMS: atom_id res chain seq x y z
N MET A 1 18.75 -24.51 -0.14
CA MET A 1 17.77 -23.44 -0.47
C MET A 1 17.21 -22.93 0.85
N THR A 2 17.31 -21.64 1.12
CA THR A 2 16.64 -21.03 2.28
C THR A 2 15.14 -21.09 2.02
N THR A 3 14.40 -21.82 2.84
CA THR A 3 12.94 -21.83 2.76
C THR A 3 12.43 -20.57 3.46
N PHE A 4 11.89 -19.62 2.71
CA PHE A 4 11.27 -18.43 3.28
C PHE A 4 9.88 -18.77 3.83
N ASN A 5 9.54 -18.19 4.97
CA ASN A 5 8.23 -18.35 5.58
C ASN A 5 7.30 -17.22 5.11
N MET A 6 6.77 -17.37 3.89
CA MET A 6 5.78 -16.45 3.34
C MET A 6 4.39 -16.80 3.90
N ASN A 7 3.94 -16.07 4.92
CA ASN A 7 2.59 -16.25 5.48
C ASN A 7 1.53 -15.69 4.52
N LYS A 8 1.19 -16.46 3.47
CA LYS A 8 0.28 -16.02 2.40
C LYS A 8 -1.09 -15.54 2.91
N PRO A 9 -1.77 -16.23 3.85
CA PRO A 9 -3.04 -15.74 4.40
C PRO A 9 -2.92 -14.36 5.05
N GLU A 10 -1.86 -14.13 5.82
CA GLU A 10 -1.64 -12.83 6.47
C GLU A 10 -1.29 -11.73 5.46
N ILE A 11 -0.52 -12.05 4.42
CA ILE A 11 -0.19 -11.10 3.33
C ILE A 11 -1.46 -10.69 2.59
N GLU A 12 -2.32 -11.65 2.24
CA GLU A 12 -3.60 -11.39 1.59
C GLU A 12 -4.50 -10.51 2.47
N GLN A 13 -4.69 -10.91 3.73
CA GLN A 13 -5.56 -10.20 4.68
C GLN A 13 -5.07 -8.76 4.91
N ALA A 14 -3.78 -8.58 5.20
CA ALA A 14 -3.22 -7.24 5.43
C ALA A 14 -3.27 -6.38 4.17
N ALA A 15 -3.14 -6.96 2.97
CA ALA A 15 -3.28 -6.23 1.70
C ALA A 15 -4.73 -5.74 1.47
N ILE A 16 -5.72 -6.59 1.75
CA ILE A 16 -7.15 -6.23 1.67
C ILE A 16 -7.48 -5.12 2.66
N GLU A 17 -7.05 -5.26 3.92
CA GLU A 17 -7.26 -4.26 4.95
C GLU A 17 -6.61 -2.93 4.60
N PHE A 18 -5.35 -2.94 4.13
CA PHE A 18 -4.65 -1.72 3.76
C PHE A 18 -5.36 -0.99 2.60
N LYS A 19 -5.72 -1.68 1.53
CA LYS A 19 -6.45 -1.08 0.40
C LYS A 19 -7.81 -0.52 0.84
N THR A 20 -8.52 -1.25 1.70
CA THR A 20 -9.83 -0.84 2.21
C THR A 20 -9.70 0.39 3.10
N ALA A 21 -8.68 0.44 3.98
CA ALA A 21 -8.42 1.58 4.84
C ALA A 21 -8.12 2.85 4.03
N LEU A 22 -7.29 2.74 2.97
CA LEU A 22 -7.02 3.83 2.04
C LEU A 22 -8.30 4.34 1.35
N ILE A 23 -9.19 3.45 0.92
CA ILE A 23 -10.46 3.82 0.27
C ILE A 23 -11.43 4.47 1.27
N ASN A 24 -11.50 3.96 2.51
CA ASN A 24 -12.37 4.49 3.55
C ASN A 24 -11.90 5.85 4.05
N TRP A 25 -10.58 6.05 4.13
CA TRP A 25 -10.00 7.32 4.57
C TRP A 25 -10.45 8.50 3.69
N LYS A 26 -10.43 8.32 2.37
CA LYS A 26 -10.90 9.34 1.41
C LYS A 26 -12.43 9.38 1.25
N SER A 27 -13.19 8.55 1.97
CA SER A 27 -14.65 8.53 1.88
C SER A 27 -15.25 9.75 2.57
N ARG A 28 -16.51 10.05 2.26
CA ARG A 28 -17.25 11.13 2.94
C ARG A 28 -17.22 10.95 4.46
N GLU A 29 -17.47 9.73 4.93
CA GLU A 29 -17.50 9.36 6.34
C GLU A 29 -16.11 9.52 6.98
N GLY A 30 -15.06 9.08 6.27
CA GLY A 30 -13.67 9.26 6.70
C GLY A 30 -13.31 10.73 6.88
N ILE A 31 -13.61 11.57 5.88
CA ILE A 31 -13.37 13.02 5.94
C ILE A 31 -14.16 13.66 7.09
N ILE A 32 -15.46 13.38 7.22
CA ILE A 32 -16.28 13.94 8.31
C ILE A 32 -15.72 13.51 9.68
N GLY A 33 -15.38 12.23 9.84
CA GLY A 33 -14.79 11.71 11.07
C GLY A 33 -13.49 12.41 11.42
N ALA A 34 -12.60 12.61 10.45
CA ALA A 34 -11.30 13.22 10.66
C ALA A 34 -11.33 14.68 11.09
N PHE A 35 -12.29 15.44 10.58
CA PHE A 35 -12.42 16.87 10.87
C PHE A 35 -13.49 17.20 11.91
N SER A 36 -14.17 16.18 12.46
CA SER A 36 -15.21 16.33 13.49
C SER A 36 -14.71 17.05 14.75
N THR A 37 -13.41 17.04 15.01
CA THR A 37 -12.76 17.72 16.15
C THR A 37 -12.42 19.19 15.90
N TYR A 38 -12.42 19.64 14.63
CA TYR A 38 -11.95 20.98 14.24
C TYR A 38 -13.03 21.87 13.64
N ARG A 39 -14.19 21.32 13.27
CA ARG A 39 -15.29 22.08 12.67
C ARG A 39 -16.63 21.40 12.90
N ASP A 40 -17.54 22.11 13.58
CA ASP A 40 -18.86 21.60 13.97
C ASP A 40 -19.80 21.34 12.80
N GLN A 41 -19.62 22.05 11.67
CA GLN A 41 -20.49 21.91 10.49
C GLN A 41 -19.72 21.98 9.18
N TRP A 42 -19.88 20.92 8.38
CA TRP A 42 -19.43 20.84 7.00
C TRP A 42 -20.63 20.95 6.08
N THR A 43 -20.55 21.84 5.08
CA THR A 43 -21.53 21.85 3.99
C THR A 43 -21.26 20.67 3.06
N ASP A 44 -22.27 20.22 2.30
CA ASP A 44 -22.08 19.16 1.31
C ASP A 44 -21.04 19.51 0.24
N GLU A 45 -20.94 20.80 -0.09
CA GLU A 45 -19.93 21.31 -1.02
C GLU A 45 -18.52 21.20 -0.44
N ASP A 46 -18.33 21.55 0.83
CA ASP A 46 -17.04 21.41 1.52
C ASP A 46 -16.59 19.95 1.56
N VAL A 47 -17.50 19.03 1.92
CA VAL A 47 -17.22 17.59 1.97
C VAL A 47 -16.84 17.07 0.58
N SER A 48 -17.60 17.45 -0.44
CA SER A 48 -17.33 17.00 -1.82
C SER A 48 -15.96 17.48 -2.32
N LYS A 49 -15.59 18.73 -2.02
CA LYS A 49 -14.26 19.27 -2.36
C LYS A 49 -13.15 18.53 -1.63
N ALA A 50 -13.31 18.25 -0.34
CA ALA A 50 -12.34 17.50 0.44
C ALA A 50 -12.18 16.07 -0.08
N VAL A 51 -13.27 15.34 -0.32
CA VAL A 51 -13.24 13.99 -0.90
C VAL A 51 -12.54 13.98 -2.26
N SER A 52 -12.82 14.97 -3.12
CA SER A 52 -12.16 15.10 -4.42
C SER A 52 -10.66 15.35 -4.27
N LYS A 53 -10.26 16.23 -3.35
CA LYS A 53 -8.85 16.52 -3.07
C LYS A 53 -8.13 15.30 -2.53
N GLU A 54 -8.65 14.66 -1.49
CA GLU A 54 -8.02 13.48 -0.89
C GLU A 54 -7.98 12.30 -1.84
N THR A 55 -8.99 12.14 -2.72
CA THR A 55 -8.94 11.15 -3.80
C THR A 55 -7.78 11.39 -4.76
N GLN A 56 -7.43 12.64 -5.06
CA GLN A 56 -6.26 12.95 -5.89
C GLN A 56 -4.94 12.70 -5.14
N VAL A 57 -4.89 13.02 -3.84
CA VAL A 57 -3.70 12.82 -2.98
C VAL A 57 -3.36 11.33 -2.87
N ILE A 58 -4.35 10.48 -2.60
CA ILE A 58 -4.12 9.05 -2.36
C ILE A 58 -4.02 8.20 -3.63
N LYS A 59 -4.45 8.73 -4.77
CA LYS A 59 -4.45 8.00 -6.05
C LYS A 59 -3.06 7.40 -6.37
N PRO A 60 -1.94 8.14 -6.28
CA PRO A 60 -0.60 7.56 -6.47
C PRO A 60 -0.29 6.41 -5.52
N VAL A 61 -0.74 6.46 -4.26
CA VAL A 61 -0.55 5.37 -3.28
C VAL A 61 -1.27 4.10 -3.71
N LEU A 62 -2.53 4.24 -4.12
CA LEU A 62 -3.32 3.12 -4.63
C LEU A 62 -2.71 2.54 -5.91
N GLU A 63 -2.28 3.40 -6.84
CA GLU A 63 -1.66 3.01 -8.11
C GLU A 63 -0.31 2.30 -7.93
N ALA A 64 0.51 2.76 -6.99
CA ALA A 64 1.77 2.09 -6.64
C ALA A 64 1.52 0.75 -5.92
N PHE A 65 0.49 0.68 -5.09
CA PHE A 65 0.17 -0.52 -4.32
C PHE A 65 -0.53 -1.61 -5.16
N GLU A 66 -1.28 -1.23 -6.20
CA GLU A 66 -2.17 -2.14 -6.94
C GLU A 66 -1.47 -3.42 -7.47
N PRO A 67 -0.26 -3.38 -8.07
CA PRO A 67 0.42 -4.60 -8.48
C PRO A 67 0.72 -5.54 -7.31
N ILE A 68 1.13 -4.99 -6.17
CA ILE A 68 1.44 -5.76 -4.96
C ILE A 68 0.17 -6.35 -4.37
N TYR A 69 -0.91 -5.56 -4.32
CA TYR A 69 -2.23 -6.02 -3.91
C TYR A 69 -2.70 -7.21 -4.75
N ARG A 70 -2.62 -7.14 -6.08
CA ARG A 70 -3.01 -8.24 -6.99
C ARG A 70 -2.20 -9.50 -6.73
N LEU A 71 -0.89 -9.37 -6.54
CA LEU A 71 -0.04 -10.52 -6.25
C LEU A 71 -0.31 -11.12 -4.87
N ALA A 72 -0.63 -10.29 -3.88
CA ALA A 72 -0.99 -10.72 -2.54
C ALA A 72 -2.26 -11.57 -2.55
N ILE A 73 -3.35 -11.07 -3.16
CA ILE A 73 -4.64 -11.81 -3.23
C ILE A 73 -4.56 -13.06 -4.11
N GLN A 74 -3.63 -13.12 -5.06
CA GLN A 74 -3.38 -14.30 -5.87
C GLN A 74 -2.43 -15.31 -5.20
N GLY A 75 -1.87 -14.98 -4.02
CA GLY A 75 -0.91 -15.81 -3.31
C GLY A 75 0.43 -16.00 -4.04
N LYS A 76 0.79 -15.06 -4.92
CA LYS A 76 1.93 -15.14 -5.86
C LYS A 76 3.22 -14.48 -5.35
N ILE A 77 3.26 -14.06 -4.09
CA ILE A 77 4.47 -13.52 -3.47
C ILE A 77 5.22 -14.65 -2.76
N GLU A 78 6.20 -15.23 -3.45
CA GLU A 78 6.93 -16.44 -3.01
C GLU A 78 8.27 -16.15 -2.32
N LYS A 79 8.76 -14.91 -2.40
CA LYS A 79 10.09 -14.51 -1.93
C LYS A 79 10.00 -13.21 -1.12
N PRO A 80 10.97 -12.94 -0.23
CA PRO A 80 11.03 -11.69 0.51
C PRO A 80 11.03 -10.47 -0.42
N PHE A 81 10.37 -9.42 0.02
CA PHE A 81 10.20 -8.18 -0.72
C PHE A 81 10.27 -6.99 0.22
N SER A 82 11.14 -6.02 -0.11
CA SER A 82 11.31 -4.79 0.66
C SER A 82 10.16 -3.80 0.39
N PHE A 83 8.96 -4.15 0.87
CA PHE A 83 7.73 -3.41 0.58
C PHE A 83 7.80 -1.93 1.00
N GLN A 84 8.38 -1.67 2.17
CA GLN A 84 8.57 -0.29 2.64
C GLN A 84 9.44 0.51 1.68
N SER A 85 10.56 -0.06 1.22
CA SER A 85 11.47 0.64 0.32
C SER A 85 10.84 0.85 -1.05
N TYR A 86 10.10 -0.14 -1.53
CA TYR A 86 9.27 -0.02 -2.74
C TYR A 86 8.29 1.14 -2.62
N MET A 87 7.42 1.15 -1.61
CA MET A 87 6.42 2.22 -1.48
C MET A 87 7.06 3.60 -1.31
N MET A 88 8.13 3.72 -0.52
CA MET A 88 8.88 4.98 -0.39
C MET A 88 9.48 5.46 -1.72
N THR A 89 9.88 4.55 -2.60
CA THR A 89 10.43 4.87 -3.92
C THR A 89 9.36 5.41 -4.88
N TYR A 90 8.13 4.89 -4.82
CA TYR A 90 7.05 5.30 -5.74
C TYR A 90 6.25 6.50 -5.24
N VAL A 91 5.99 6.60 -3.93
CA VAL A 91 5.04 7.59 -3.37
C VAL A 91 5.64 8.48 -2.29
N GLY A 92 6.78 8.11 -1.71
CA GLY A 92 7.55 8.95 -0.79
C GLY A 92 6.70 9.58 0.33
N ARG A 93 6.69 10.92 0.40
CA ARG A 93 5.97 11.68 1.44
C ARG A 93 4.45 11.52 1.38
N VAL A 94 3.88 11.20 0.22
CA VAL A 94 2.42 11.00 0.01
C VAL A 94 1.93 9.69 0.63
N LEU A 95 2.80 8.95 1.32
CA LEU A 95 2.38 7.84 2.17
C LEU A 95 2.47 8.21 3.66
N GLY A 96 3.28 9.23 4.00
CA GLY A 96 3.56 9.57 5.38
C GLY A 96 2.37 10.19 6.11
N ASP A 97 1.57 10.99 5.41
CA ASP A 97 0.41 11.68 6.00
C ASP A 97 -0.74 10.69 6.29
N GLU A 98 -0.88 9.67 5.45
CA GLU A 98 -1.86 8.59 5.51
C GLU A 98 -1.51 7.62 6.63
N LEU A 99 -0.23 7.33 6.82
CA LEU A 99 0.27 6.50 7.93
C LEU A 99 0.14 7.16 9.30
N SER A 100 -0.33 8.42 9.39
CA SER A 100 -0.73 9.00 10.67
C SER A 100 -2.01 8.36 11.25
N TRP A 101 -2.80 7.70 10.40
CA TRP A 101 -4.04 7.00 10.77
C TRP A 101 -3.76 5.56 11.19
N PRO A 102 -4.10 5.14 12.43
CA PRO A 102 -3.85 3.77 12.89
C PRO A 102 -4.43 2.70 11.97
N GLU A 103 -5.64 2.89 11.46
CA GLU A 103 -6.36 1.95 10.60
C GLU A 103 -5.67 1.74 9.24
N VAL A 104 -4.90 2.73 8.77
CA VAL A 104 -4.06 2.63 7.57
C VAL A 104 -2.69 2.08 7.92
N ARG A 105 -2.11 2.55 9.03
CA ARG A 105 -0.75 2.21 9.47
C ARG A 105 -0.60 0.75 9.88
N GLU A 106 -1.55 0.21 10.62
CA GLU A 106 -1.49 -1.15 11.13
C GLU A 106 -1.41 -2.21 10.02
N PRO A 107 -2.34 -2.26 9.05
CA PRO A 107 -2.24 -3.23 7.96
C PRO A 107 -1.02 -3.00 7.07
N TYR A 108 -0.56 -1.75 6.92
CA TYR A 108 0.69 -1.43 6.24
C TYR A 108 1.91 -2.04 6.95
N GLN A 109 2.01 -1.91 8.28
CA GLN A 109 3.09 -2.51 9.07
C GLN A 109 3.05 -4.04 9.06
N ARG A 110 1.84 -4.63 9.12
CA ARG A 110 1.64 -6.07 8.98
C ARG A 110 2.14 -6.57 7.62
N MET A 111 1.80 -5.87 6.54
CA MET A 111 2.36 -6.14 5.21
C MET A 111 3.88 -6.08 5.20
N ILE A 112 4.49 -5.02 5.73
CA ILE A 112 5.95 -4.89 5.81
C ILE A 112 6.58 -6.11 6.48
N ASN A 113 6.04 -6.55 7.62
CA ASN A 113 6.59 -7.64 8.40
C ASN A 113 6.41 -8.99 7.71
N SER A 114 5.22 -9.26 7.17
CA SER A 114 4.92 -10.53 6.51
C SER A 114 5.71 -10.71 5.21
N LEU A 115 5.97 -9.61 4.49
CA LEU A 115 6.73 -9.62 3.25
C LEU A 115 8.25 -9.77 3.45
N LYS A 116 8.76 -9.75 4.70
CA LYS A 116 10.15 -10.16 5.01
C LYS A 116 10.35 -11.67 4.87
N GLY A 117 9.29 -12.47 4.82
CA GLY A 117 9.38 -13.92 4.64
C GLY A 117 10.06 -14.64 5.81
N GLY A 118 9.92 -14.12 7.02
CA GLY A 118 10.54 -14.64 8.24
C GLY A 118 11.94 -14.08 8.54
N LEU A 119 12.48 -13.21 7.69
CA LEU A 119 13.73 -12.49 7.95
C LEU A 119 13.52 -11.36 8.97
N THR A 120 14.54 -11.08 9.77
CA THR A 120 14.62 -9.81 10.50
C THR A 120 14.81 -8.64 9.54
N THR A 121 14.70 -7.41 10.04
CA THR A 121 14.96 -6.21 9.23
C THR A 121 16.42 -6.18 8.75
N GLU A 122 17.36 -6.54 9.62
CA GLU A 122 18.80 -6.59 9.33
C GLU A 122 19.10 -7.65 8.27
N GLU A 123 18.55 -8.86 8.43
CA GLU A 123 18.70 -9.95 7.46
C GLU A 123 18.12 -9.58 6.09
N LEU A 124 16.97 -8.89 6.05
CA LEU A 124 16.40 -8.40 4.80
C LEU A 124 17.35 -7.39 4.13
N ILE A 125 17.86 -6.41 4.87
CA ILE A 125 18.80 -5.38 4.36
C ILE A 125 20.07 -6.03 3.80
N ASP A 126 20.56 -7.09 4.46
CA ASP A 126 21.73 -7.83 4.01
C ASP A 126 21.47 -8.81 2.86
N SER A 127 20.20 -9.10 2.56
CA SER A 127 19.80 -10.00 1.49
C SER A 127 19.90 -9.38 0.09
N ILE A 128 19.96 -10.24 -0.93
CA ILE A 128 19.87 -9.81 -2.33
C ILE A 128 18.53 -9.12 -2.66
N TYR A 129 17.45 -9.42 -1.91
CA TYR A 129 16.12 -8.87 -2.16
C TYR A 129 16.08 -7.37 -1.90
N TYR A 130 16.80 -6.91 -0.87
CA TYR A 130 16.95 -5.50 -0.58
C TYR A 130 18.04 -4.86 -1.44
N ARG A 131 19.25 -5.43 -1.44
CA ARG A 131 20.42 -4.81 -2.09
C ARG A 131 20.24 -4.59 -3.60
N ASN A 132 19.50 -5.48 -4.26
CA ASN A 132 19.21 -5.38 -5.69
C ASN A 132 17.82 -4.82 -5.99
N ASN A 133 17.07 -4.34 -4.97
CA ASN A 133 15.69 -3.86 -5.09
C ASN A 133 14.79 -4.82 -5.89
N LEU A 134 14.83 -6.12 -5.56
CA LEU A 134 14.11 -7.12 -6.33
C LEU A 134 12.60 -6.94 -6.14
N LEU A 135 11.88 -6.85 -7.27
CA LEU A 135 10.43 -6.87 -7.30
C LEU A 135 9.92 -8.31 -7.24
N PRO A 136 8.65 -8.54 -6.83
CA PRO A 136 8.03 -9.85 -6.91
C PRO A 136 8.09 -10.44 -8.33
N GLU A 137 8.25 -11.76 -8.44
CA GLU A 137 8.52 -12.45 -9.72
C GLU A 137 7.47 -12.20 -10.81
N HIS A 138 6.21 -11.98 -10.41
CA HIS A 138 5.10 -11.72 -11.33
C HIS A 138 4.70 -10.25 -11.41
N TYR A 139 5.56 -9.34 -10.95
CA TYR A 139 5.26 -7.90 -10.89
C TYR A 139 4.92 -7.29 -12.26
N ASP A 140 5.77 -7.48 -13.27
CA ASP A 140 5.54 -6.91 -14.61
C ASP A 140 4.24 -7.41 -15.24
N GLN A 141 3.85 -8.64 -14.94
CA GLN A 141 2.58 -9.20 -15.39
C GLN A 141 1.41 -8.51 -14.69
N ALA A 142 1.48 -8.33 -13.37
CA ALA A 142 0.47 -7.60 -12.61
C ALA A 142 0.34 -6.14 -13.10
N VAL A 143 1.47 -5.47 -13.40
CA VAL A 143 1.47 -4.11 -13.97
C VAL A 143 0.75 -4.07 -15.32
N LYS A 144 1.05 -5.01 -16.23
CA LYS A 144 0.37 -5.09 -17.54
C LYS A 144 -1.14 -5.29 -17.40
N GLU A 145 -1.57 -6.16 -16.47
CA GLU A 145 -2.98 -6.42 -16.19
C GLU A 145 -3.69 -5.15 -15.71
N ILE A 146 -3.13 -4.44 -14.73
CA ILE A 146 -3.79 -3.26 -14.16
C ILE A 146 -3.81 -2.09 -15.16
N VAL A 147 -2.78 -1.94 -15.99
CA VAL A 147 -2.75 -0.92 -17.05
C VAL A 147 -3.80 -1.22 -18.12
N ALA A 148 -4.01 -2.50 -18.48
CA ALA A 148 -5.08 -2.91 -19.38
C ALA A 148 -6.48 -2.63 -18.80
N GLU A 149 -6.62 -2.65 -17.47
CA GLU A 149 -7.84 -2.25 -16.74
C GLU A 149 -7.99 -0.72 -16.57
N GLY A 150 -7.04 0.08 -17.07
CA GLY A 150 -7.10 1.55 -17.04
C GLY A 150 -6.45 2.21 -15.82
N TRP A 151 -5.70 1.46 -15.01
CA TRP A 151 -4.89 2.03 -13.93
C TRP A 151 -3.64 2.70 -14.51
N THR A 152 -3.25 3.82 -13.92
CA THR A 152 -1.91 4.38 -14.17
C THR A 152 -0.92 3.62 -13.29
N HIS A 153 0.26 3.33 -13.82
CA HIS A 153 1.37 2.87 -13.01
C HIS A 153 2.62 3.61 -13.48
N ASN A 154 3.05 4.59 -12.70
CA ASN A 154 4.25 5.36 -13.01
C ASN A 154 5.47 4.54 -12.62
N TYR A 155 6.44 4.41 -13.53
CA TYR A 155 7.78 3.95 -13.16
C TYR A 155 8.41 4.95 -12.16
N PRO A 156 9.26 4.48 -11.24
CA PRO A 156 9.86 5.37 -10.25
C PRO A 156 10.67 6.47 -10.96
N GLN A 157 10.54 7.70 -10.46
CA GLN A 157 11.26 8.86 -11.00
C GLN A 157 12.76 8.80 -10.68
#